data_AF-A0AA96JKP0-F1
#
_entry.id   AF-A0AA96JKP0-F1
#
_cell.length_a   1.000
_cell.length_b   1.000
_cell.length_c   1.000
_cell.angle_alpha   90.00
_cell.angle_beta   90.00
_cell.angle_gamma   90.00
#
_symmetry.space_group_name_H-M   'P 1'
#
loop_
_entity.id
_entity.type
_entity.pdbx_description
1 polymer ?
#
loop_
_entity_poly.entity_id
_entity_poly.type
_entity_poly.pdbx_seq_one_letter_code
_entity_poly.pdbx_strand_id
1 'polypeptide(L)' 'MSLTLAAPHAEASAPALAPREREALGHIAAGRTYVQTARHMGLSRHTVDEYLRRIRAKLDITSTAELTRLAISMGL' A
#
# COMPACT_ATOMS: atom_id res chain seq x y z
N MET A 1 -32.20 -13.91 -7.90
CA MET A 1 -32.42 -12.47 -7.73
C MET A 1 -31.15 -11.88 -7.15
N SER A 2 -30.48 -11.01 -7.91
CA SER A 2 -29.63 -9.86 -7.52
C SER A 2 -28.60 -10.09 -6.38
N LEU A 3 -27.30 -9.84 -6.56
CA LEU A 3 -26.70 -8.53 -6.88
C LEU A 3 -25.25 -8.67 -7.38
N THR A 4 -24.99 -8.00 -8.51
CA THR A 4 -23.83 -7.16 -8.84
C THR A 4 -22.40 -7.70 -8.64
N LEU A 5 -21.73 -7.90 -9.79
CA LEU A 5 -20.27 -7.96 -9.97
C LEU A 5 -19.54 -6.85 -9.20
N ALA A 6 -18.79 -7.24 -8.17
CA ALA A 6 -17.81 -6.36 -7.53
C ALA A 6 -16.46 -6.49 -8.25
N ALA A 7 -16.21 -5.52 -9.12
CA ALA A 7 -14.91 -5.03 -9.62
C ALA A 7 -13.92 -6.04 -10.25
N PRO A 8 -13.58 -5.90 -11.54
CA PRO A 8 -12.30 -6.39 -12.02
C PRO A 8 -11.23 -5.41 -11.52
N HIS A 9 -10.40 -5.81 -10.56
CA HIS A 9 -9.18 -5.05 -10.29
C HIS A 9 -7.96 -5.95 -10.12
N ALA A 10 -7.23 -6.01 -11.22
CA ALA A 10 -5.80 -6.26 -11.31
C ALA A 10 -5.31 -7.65 -10.92
N GLU A 11 -5.49 -8.59 -11.85
CA GLU A 11 -4.39 -9.49 -12.17
C GLU A 11 -3.21 -8.66 -12.72
N ALA A 12 -2.31 -8.23 -11.84
CA ALA A 12 -0.97 -7.79 -12.23
C ALA A 12 -0.01 -8.17 -11.10
N SER A 13 0.56 -9.36 -11.28
CA SER A 13 1.67 -9.96 -10.54
C SER A 13 2.53 -8.98 -9.73
N ALA A 14 2.29 -8.91 -8.42
CA ALA A 14 3.27 -8.40 -7.46
C ALA A 14 3.27 -9.33 -6.24
N PRO A 15 3.84 -10.53 -6.34
CA PRO A 15 3.86 -11.53 -5.27
C PRO A 15 4.66 -11.11 -4.02
N ALA A 16 5.25 -9.92 -3.97
CA ALA A 16 6.10 -9.49 -2.85
C ALA A 16 5.31 -8.90 -1.65
N LEU A 17 4.23 -8.17 -1.89
CA LEU A 17 3.56 -7.38 -0.85
C LEU A 17 2.27 -8.03 -0.36
N ALA A 18 2.13 -8.13 0.96
CA ALA A 18 0.89 -8.55 1.59
C ALA A 18 -0.23 -7.55 1.29
N PRO A 19 -1.51 -7.97 1.28
CA PRO A 19 -2.63 -7.09 0.98
C PRO A 19 -2.68 -5.84 1.88
N ARG A 20 -2.41 -5.97 3.18
CA ARG A 20 -2.33 -4.83 4.12
C ARG A 20 -1.15 -3.89 3.83
N GLU A 21 -0.02 -4.43 3.40
CA GLU A 21 1.16 -3.66 3.01
C GLU A 21 0.84 -2.83 1.75
N ARG A 22 0.15 -3.44 0.78
CA ARG A 22 -0.32 -2.76 -0.44
C ARG A 22 -1.33 -1.66 -0.13
N GLU A 23 -2.29 -1.90 0.76
CA GLU A 23 -3.25 -0.87 1.21
C GLU A 23 -2.52 0.33 1.81
N ALA A 24 -1.58 0.09 2.73
CA ALA A 24 -0.78 1.15 3.33
C ALA A 24 0.02 1.92 2.26
N LEU A 25 0.66 1.20 1.34
CA LEU A 25 1.42 1.79 0.24
C LEU A 25 0.55 2.69 -0.66
N GLY A 26 -0.66 2.25 -1.02
CA GLY A 26 -1.59 3.04 -1.83
C GLY A 26 -2.04 4.33 -1.14
N HIS A 27 -2.22 4.30 0.19
CA HIS A 27 -2.50 5.54 0.93
C HIS A 27 -1.32 6.53 0.87
N ILE A 28 -0.08 6.05 0.98
CA ILE A 28 1.13 6.87 0.86
C ILE A 28 1.30 7.40 -0.57
N ALA A 29 1.01 6.58 -1.58
CA ALA A 29 1.03 6.98 -2.99
C ALA A 29 0.04 8.12 -3.27
N ALA A 30 -1.13 8.07 -2.65
CA ALA A 30 -2.14 9.13 -2.68
C ALA A 30 -1.75 10.40 -1.89
N GLY A 31 -0.52 10.50 -1.37
CA GLY A 31 -0.02 11.66 -0.63
C GLY A 31 -0.48 11.73 0.83
N ARG A 32 -1.04 10.66 1.39
CA ARG A 32 -1.44 10.64 2.81
C ARG A 32 -0.22 10.47 3.70
N THR A 33 -0.24 11.12 4.85
CA THR A 33 0.78 10.93 5.89
C THR A 33 0.63 9.55 6.57
N TYR A 34 1.65 9.11 7.30
CA TYR A 34 1.59 7.87 8.09
C TYR A 34 0.45 7.88 9.11
N VAL A 35 0.15 9.04 9.71
CA VAL A 35 -0.94 9.18 10.69
C VAL A 35 -2.30 9.10 10.01
N GLN A 36 -2.47 9.72 8.85
CA GLN A 36 -3.72 9.64 8.09
C GLN A 36 -3.95 8.22 7.56
N THR A 37 -2.91 7.57 7.06
CA THR A 37 -2.96 6.17 6.62
C THR A 37 -3.36 5.25 7.78
N ALA A 38 -2.73 5.42 8.95
CA ALA A 38 -3.08 4.68 10.16
C ALA A 38 -4.55 4.87 10.54
N ARG A 39 -5.05 6.12 10.51
CA ARG A 39 -6.47 6.42 10.76
C ARG A 39 -7.40 5.78 9.74
N HIS A 40 -7.07 5.83 8.46
CA HIS A 40 -7.87 5.23 7.39
C HIS A 40 -7.93 3.70 7.49
N MET A 41 -6.84 3.07 7.93
CA MET A 41 -6.74 1.61 8.08
C MET A 41 -7.22 1.11 9.46
N GLY A 42 -7.55 2.01 10.40
CA GLY A 42 -7.87 1.64 11.78
C GLY A 42 -6.67 1.07 12.55
N LEU A 43 -5.45 1.48 12.20
CA LEU A 43 -4.19 1.01 12.76
C LEU A 43 -3.48 2.11 13.56
N SER A 44 -2.43 1.72 14.29
CA SER A 44 -1.50 2.67 14.90
C SER A 44 -0.45 3.15 13.91
N ARG A 45 0.06 4.38 14.09
CA ARG A 45 1.19 4.92 13.29
C ARG A 45 2.38 3.96 13.28
N HIS A 46 2.65 3.32 14.42
CA HIS A 46 3.73 2.35 14.54
C HIS A 46 3.52 1.12 13.64
N THR A 47 2.29 0.63 13.53
CA THR A 47 1.96 -0.50 12.63
C THR A 47 2.15 -0.13 11.16
N VAL A 48 1.80 1.11 10.78
CA VAL A 48 2.05 1.60 9.42
C VAL A 48 3.55 1.76 9.15
N ASP A 49 4.33 2.25 10.11
CA ASP A 49 5.80 2.31 9.99
C ASP A 49 6.41 0.91 9.80
N GLU A 50 5.96 -0.06 10.60
CA GLU A 50 6.36 -1.47 10.49
C GLU A 50 6.07 -2.04 9.09
N TYR A 51 4.88 -1.79 8.55
CA TYR A 51 4.53 -2.21 7.19
C TYR A 51 5.45 -1.56 6.15
N LEU A 52 5.70 -0.25 6.27
CA LEU A 52 6.61 0.44 5.35
C LEU A 52 8.04 -0.05 5.46
N ARG A 53 8.53 -0.39 6.65
CA ARG A 53 9.84 -1.03 6.82
C ARG A 53 9.91 -2.37 6.12
N ARG A 54 8.88 -3.20 6.25
CA ARG A 54 8.82 -4.52 5.57
C ARG A 54 8.72 -4.37 4.06
N ILE A 55 7.91 -3.44 3.57
CA ILE A 55 7.80 -3.10 2.14
C ILE A 55 9.18 -2.68 1.61
N ARG A 56 9.86 -1.76 2.30
CA ARG A 56 11.21 -1.30 1.99
C ARG A 56 12.21 -2.45 1.96
N ALA A 57 12.22 -3.31 2.98
CA ALA A 57 13.12 -4.45 3.05
C ALA A 57 12.85 -5.51 1.95
N LYS A 58 11.59 -5.71 1.57
CA LYS A 58 11.21 -6.65 0.51
C LYS A 58 11.55 -6.17 -0.89
N LEU A 59 11.57 -4.85 -1.09
CA LEU A 59 11.77 -4.21 -2.40
C LEU A 59 13.16 -3.56 -2.53
N ASP A 60 13.99 -3.68 -1.49
CA ASP A 60 15.30 -3.06 -1.36
C ASP A 60 15.28 -1.52 -1.55
N ILE A 61 14.20 -0.88 -1.08
CA ILE A 61 13.99 0.56 -1.22
C ILE A 61 14.35 1.27 0.08
N THR A 62 15.18 2.31 0.00
CA THR A 62 15.57 3.10 1.18
C THR A 62 14.83 4.44 1.27
N SER A 63 14.30 4.95 0.16
CA SER A 63 13.65 6.26 0.11
C SER A 63 12.13 6.18 -0.03
N THR A 64 11.43 7.05 0.69
CA THR A 64 9.97 7.23 0.53
C THR A 64 9.62 7.70 -0.89
N ALA A 65 10.49 8.47 -1.54
CA ALA A 65 10.26 8.93 -2.91
C ALA A 65 10.24 7.76 -3.91
N GLU A 66 11.17 6.81 -3.77
CA GLU A 66 11.20 5.58 -4.56
C GLU A 66 10.00 4.69 -4.26
N LEU A 67 9.61 4.60 -2.98
CA LEU A 67 8.43 3.86 -2.54
C LEU A 67 7.15 4.40 -3.21
N THR A 68 6.98 5.73 -3.22
CA THR A 68 5.87 6.40 -3.92
C THR A 68 5.94 6.21 -5.42
N ARG A 69 7.12 6.36 -6.03
CA ARG A 69 7.33 6.13 -7.48
C ARG A 69 6.95 4.71 -7.89
N LEU A 70 7.34 3.73 -7.07
CA LEU A 70 7.02 2.33 -7.30
C LEU A 70 5.51 2.08 -7.15
N ALA A 71 4.86 2.68 -6.14
CA ALA A 71 3.41 2.58 -5.99
C ALA A 71 2.66 3.11 -7.22
N ILE A 72 3.08 4.28 -7.74
CA ILE A 72 2.54 4.86 -8.99
C ILE A 72 2.81 3.92 -10.17
N SER A 73 4.01 3.32 -10.27
CA SER A 73 4.33 2.36 -11.33
C SER A 73 3.49 1.08 -11.28
N MET A 74 3.01 0.71 -10.09
CA MET A 74 2.09 -0.41 -9.86
C MET A 74 0.61 -0.03 -10.09
N GLY A 75 0.31 1.24 -10.41
CA GLY A 75 -1.04 1.73 -10.64
C GLY A 75 -1.88 1.92 -9.36
N LEU A 76 -1.22 2.05 -8.20
CA LEU A 76 -1.84 2.38 -6.92
C LEU A 76 -2.00 3.90 -6.75
#